data_AF-A0A653CIZ4-F1
#
_entry.id   AF-A0A653CIZ4-F1
#
_cell.length_a   1.000
_cell.length_b   1.000
_cell.length_c   1.000
_cell.angle_alpha   90.00
_cell.angle_beta   90.00
_cell.angle_gamma   90.00
#
_symmetry.space_group_name_H-M   'P 1'
#
loop_
_entity.id
_entity.type
_entity.pdbx_description
1 polymer ?
#
loop_
_entity_poly.entity_id
_entity_poly.type
_entity_poly.pdbx_seq_one_letter_code
_entity_poly.pdbx_strand_id
1 'polypeptide(L)'
;MKVLDDIVHRRLPRSSQTRWTFHSQGVNIVYEYRNELINVMVVSGNDETIKCAYKLRFQNKDFIFWLKIFHKIMPHVEIIFMQLQKVNTDLIKAKQDLKSFGKEVQQTRDPMGATIEQLYLEYLED
;
A
#
# COMPACT_ATOMS: atom_id res chain seq x y z
N MET A 1 27.62 -24.19 7.27
CA MET A 1 26.23 -24.73 7.31
C MET A 1 26.13 -26.26 7.27
N LYS A 2 27.21 -27.06 7.36
CA LYS A 2 27.11 -28.54 7.32
C LYS A 2 26.75 -29.19 8.67
N VAL A 3 27.21 -28.62 9.79
CA VAL A 3 27.05 -29.20 11.13
C VAL A 3 25.59 -29.22 11.61
N LEU A 4 24.77 -28.24 11.22
CA LEU A 4 23.37 -28.16 11.63
C LEU A 4 22.48 -29.18 10.90
N ASP A 5 22.75 -29.45 9.61
CA ASP A 5 22.02 -30.44 8.81
C ASP A 5 22.29 -31.88 9.29
N ASP A 6 23.50 -32.17 9.75
CA ASP A 6 23.90 -33.49 10.27
C ASP A 6 23.20 -33.83 11.60
N ILE A 7 22.92 -32.83 12.45
CA ILE A 7 22.32 -33.06 13.77
C ILE A 7 20.80 -33.11 13.66
N VAL A 8 20.20 -32.18 12.92
CA VAL A 8 18.75 -31.93 12.97
C VAL A 8 17.98 -32.84 12.00
N HIS A 9 18.65 -33.49 11.03
CA HIS A 9 18.05 -34.37 10.01
C HIS A 9 16.86 -33.75 9.26
N ARG A 10 16.69 -32.43 9.35
CA ARG A 10 15.60 -31.65 8.76
C ARG A 10 16.22 -30.40 8.18
N ARG A 11 16.12 -30.25 6.87
CA ARG A 11 16.57 -29.02 6.18
C ARG A 11 15.66 -27.88 6.61
N LEU A 12 16.26 -26.77 7.03
CA LEU A 12 15.54 -25.51 7.13
C LEU A 12 14.91 -25.20 5.77
N PRO A 13 13.63 -24.79 5.70
CA PRO A 13 13.02 -24.42 4.44
C PRO A 13 13.89 -23.36 3.77
N ARG A 14 14.33 -23.63 2.53
CA ARG A 14 15.08 -22.65 1.74
C ARG A 14 14.27 -21.36 1.72
N SER A 15 14.93 -20.23 1.95
CA SER A 15 14.34 -18.91 1.78
C SER A 15 13.65 -18.87 0.41
N SER A 16 12.32 -18.89 0.40
CA SER A 16 11.54 -18.66 -0.82
C SER A 16 11.84 -17.23 -1.27
N GLN A 17 12.36 -17.10 -2.48
CA GLN A 17 12.84 -15.84 -3.04
C GLN A 17 11.68 -14.95 -3.50
N THR A 18 10.71 -14.69 -2.60
CA THR A 18 9.75 -13.57 -2.54
C THR A 18 8.55 -13.94 -1.66
N ARG A 19 8.66 -13.79 -0.34
CA ARG A 19 7.46 -13.50 0.48
C ARG A 19 7.30 -11.99 0.53
N TRP A 20 6.71 -11.42 -0.52
CA TRP A 20 6.22 -10.03 -0.47
C TRP A 20 5.04 -10.00 0.50
N THR A 21 5.26 -9.57 1.74
CA THR A 21 4.17 -9.35 2.71
C THR A 21 3.52 -8.00 2.42
N PHE A 22 2.70 -7.96 1.37
CA PHE A 22 1.98 -6.76 0.97
C PHE A 22 0.75 -6.55 1.85
N HIS A 23 0.80 -5.56 2.74
CA HIS A 23 -0.33 -5.18 3.61
C HIS A 23 -1.00 -3.91 3.05
N SER A 24 -1.71 -4.03 1.92
CA SER A 24 -2.53 -2.94 1.33
C SER A 24 -3.54 -2.37 2.33
N GLN A 25 -4.04 -3.23 3.21
CA GLN A 25 -5.02 -2.90 4.23
C GLN A 25 -4.57 -1.77 5.16
N GLY A 26 -3.26 -1.69 5.48
CA GLY A 26 -2.75 -0.65 6.38
C GLY A 26 -2.94 0.76 5.82
N VAL A 27 -2.72 0.93 4.51
CA VAL A 27 -2.89 2.23 3.84
C VAL A 27 -4.37 2.62 3.76
N ASN A 28 -5.24 1.65 3.47
CA ASN A 28 -6.69 1.89 3.39
C ASN A 28 -7.27 2.26 4.76
N ILE A 29 -6.89 1.54 5.82
CA ILE A 29 -7.32 1.84 7.19
C ILE A 29 -6.86 3.24 7.61
N VAL A 30 -5.62 3.62 7.31
CA VAL A 30 -5.11 4.96 7.65
C VAL A 30 -5.83 6.05 6.86
N TYR A 31 -6.26 5.78 5.62
CA TYR A 31 -7.06 6.71 4.82
C TYR A 31 -8.47 6.89 5.39
N GLU A 32 -9.17 5.79 5.66
CA GLU A 32 -10.56 5.79 6.14
C GLU A 32 -10.68 6.34 7.57
N TYR A 33 -9.80 5.90 8.48
CA TYR A 33 -9.88 6.21 9.91
C TYR A 33 -8.90 7.29 10.37
N ARG A 34 -8.36 8.12 9.45
CA ARG A 34 -7.32 9.12 9.76
C ARG A 34 -7.65 10.00 10.96
N ASN A 35 -8.87 10.52 11.01
CA ASN A 35 -9.30 11.44 12.06
C ASN A 35 -9.45 10.73 13.41
N GLU A 36 -9.91 9.48 13.40
CA GLU A 36 -10.03 8.65 14.60
C GLU A 36 -8.65 8.28 15.13
N LEU A 37 -7.68 7.99 14.26
CA LEU A 37 -6.29 7.74 14.64
C LEU A 37 -5.65 8.95 15.31
N ILE A 38 -5.93 10.17 14.84
CA ILE A 38 -5.49 11.40 15.51
C ILE A 38 -6.09 11.46 16.92
N ASN A 39 -7.38 11.18 17.06
CA ASN A 39 -8.06 11.23 18.37
C ASN A 39 -7.47 10.19 19.33
N VAL A 40 -7.26 8.95 18.87
CA VAL A 40 -6.64 7.88 19.66
C VAL A 40 -5.23 8.28 20.10
N MET A 41 -4.40 8.87 19.22
CA MET A 41 -3.06 9.31 19.59
C MET A 41 -3.04 10.47 20.59
N VAL A 42 -4.03 11.38 20.52
CA VAL A 42 -4.17 12.48 21.47
C VAL A 42 -4.59 11.98 22.86
N VAL A 43 -5.47 10.98 22.90
CA VAL A 43 -5.97 10.38 24.16
C VAL A 43 -4.94 9.45 24.80
N SER A 44 -4.23 8.64 24.01
CA SER A 44 -3.30 7.62 24.51
C SER A 44 -1.86 8.09 24.71
N GLY A 45 -1.47 9.22 24.11
CA GLY A 45 -0.11 9.75 24.27
C GLY A 45 0.16 10.27 25.67
N ASN A 46 1.30 9.89 26.27
CA ASN A 46 1.74 10.45 27.55
C ASN A 46 2.45 11.80 27.37
N ASP A 47 3.19 11.98 26.27
CA ASP A 47 3.92 13.21 25.96
C ASP A 47 3.16 14.14 25.00
N GLU A 48 3.06 15.42 25.37
CA GLU A 48 2.44 16.45 24.52
C GLU A 48 3.18 16.66 23.20
N THR A 49 4.52 16.54 23.21
CA THR A 49 5.35 16.68 22.01
C THR A 49 5.00 15.62 20.95
N ILE A 50 4.73 14.39 21.40
CA ILE A 50 4.37 13.27 20.53
C ILE A 50 2.96 13.50 19.93
N LYS A 51 2.00 14.00 20.73
CA LYS A 51 0.65 14.33 20.25
C LYS A 51 0.67 15.40 19.14
N CYS A 52 1.42 16.47 19.37
CA CYS A 52 1.57 17.56 18.40
C CYS A 52 2.23 17.09 17.10
N ALA A 53 3.27 16.25 17.20
CA ALA A 53 3.96 15.69 16.03
C ALA A 53 3.03 14.84 15.15
N TYR A 54 2.23 13.95 15.76
CA TYR A 54 1.29 13.12 15.00
C TYR A 54 0.16 13.94 14.39
N LYS A 55 -0.43 14.86 15.16
CA LYS A 55 -1.45 15.77 14.65
C LYS A 55 -0.94 16.57 13.44
N LEU A 56 0.27 17.12 13.54
CA LEU A 56 0.91 17.84 12.44
C LEU A 56 1.13 16.94 11.22
N ARG A 57 1.56 15.69 11.43
CA ARG A 57 1.82 14.74 10.33
C ARG A 57 0.54 14.32 9.60
N PHE A 58 -0.54 14.04 10.32
CA PHE A 58 -1.82 13.63 9.72
C PHE A 58 -2.65 14.80 9.16
N GLN A 59 -2.29 16.04 9.49
CA GLN A 59 -2.87 17.27 8.92
C GLN A 59 -2.03 17.87 7.80
N ASN A 60 -0.81 17.38 7.59
CA ASN A 60 0.07 17.86 6.53
C ASN A 60 -0.56 17.57 5.14
N LYS A 61 -0.69 18.63 4.33
CA LYS A 61 -1.36 18.55 3.02
C LYS A 61 -0.64 17.57 2.07
N ASP A 62 0.70 17.53 2.06
CA ASP A 62 1.47 16.57 1.23
C ASP A 62 1.21 15.12 1.64
N PHE A 63 1.18 14.85 2.94
CA PHE A 63 0.89 13.52 3.46
C PHE A 63 -0.51 13.05 3.03
N ILE A 64 -1.51 13.92 3.11
CA ILE A 64 -2.88 13.62 2.67
C ILE A 64 -2.93 13.37 1.16
N PHE A 65 -2.21 14.18 0.37
CA PHE A 65 -2.12 14.01 -1.08
C PHE A 65 -1.56 12.62 -1.45
N TRP A 66 -0.41 12.25 -0.88
CA TRP A 66 0.19 10.94 -1.12
C TRP A 66 -0.70 9.80 -0.60
N LEU A 67 -1.32 9.97 0.56
CA LEU A 67 -2.24 8.96 1.11
C LEU A 67 -3.44 8.71 0.20
N LYS A 68 -4.03 9.76 -0.39
CA LYS A 68 -5.10 9.65 -1.41
C LYS A 68 -4.64 8.87 -2.64
N ILE A 69 -3.44 9.16 -3.14
CA ILE A 69 -2.86 8.46 -4.29
C ILE A 69 -2.65 6.98 -3.95
N PHE A 70 -2.03 6.69 -2.82
CA PHE A 70 -1.78 5.32 -2.41
C PHE A 70 -3.08 4.55 -2.21
N HIS A 71 -4.10 5.12 -1.55
CA HIS A 71 -5.41 4.47 -1.41
C HIS A 71 -6.02 4.08 -2.75
N LYS A 72 -5.91 4.93 -3.78
CA LYS A 72 -6.38 4.59 -5.14
C LYS A 72 -5.54 3.49 -5.81
N ILE A 73 -4.23 3.43 -5.54
CA ILE A 73 -3.32 2.45 -6.15
C ILE A 73 -3.41 1.08 -5.47
N MET A 74 -3.65 1.03 -4.15
CA MET A 74 -3.60 -0.19 -3.34
C MET A 74 -4.48 -1.34 -3.88
N PRO A 75 -5.74 -1.13 -4.29
CA PRO A 75 -6.58 -2.20 -4.84
C PRO A 75 -5.98 -2.83 -6.10
N HIS A 76 -5.35 -2.02 -6.96
CA HIS A 76 -4.72 -2.51 -8.19
C HIS A 76 -3.48 -3.36 -7.88
N VAL A 77 -2.68 -2.94 -6.90
CA VAL A 77 -1.50 -3.71 -6.46
C VAL A 77 -1.93 -5.02 -5.79
N GLU A 78 -3.02 -5.02 -5.05
CA GLU A 78 -3.60 -6.22 -4.42
C GLU A 78 -4.08 -7.23 -5.46
N ILE A 79 -4.74 -6.78 -6.53
CA ILE A 79 -5.13 -7.65 -7.66
C ILE A 79 -3.91 -8.29 -8.31
N ILE A 80 -2.86 -7.52 -8.61
CA ILE A 80 -1.61 -8.07 -9.17
C ILE A 80 -1.01 -9.10 -8.22
N PHE A 81 -0.94 -8.78 -6.93
CA PHE A 81 -0.41 -9.66 -5.91
C PHE A 81 -1.18 -11.00 -5.87
N MET A 82 -2.51 -10.95 -5.87
CA MET A 82 -3.35 -12.15 -5.90
C MET A 82 -3.14 -12.99 -7.17
N GLN A 83 -2.92 -12.37 -8.33
CA GLN A 83 -2.66 -13.09 -9.58
C GLN A 83 -1.28 -13.75 -9.59
N LEU A 84 -0.26 -13.08 -9.04
CA LEU A 84 1.10 -13.63 -8.95
C LEU A 84 1.22 -14.78 -7.94
N GLN A 85 0.34 -14.83 -6.94
CA GLN A 85 0.35 -15.90 -5.93
C GLN A 85 -0.30 -17.21 -6.41
N LYS A 86 -1.08 -17.20 -7.51
CA LYS A 86 -1.69 -18.42 -8.04
C LYS A 86 -0.61 -19.33 -8.63
N VAL A 87 -0.52 -20.56 -8.10
CA VAL A 87 0.51 -21.56 -8.44
C VAL A 87 0.33 -22.17 -9.85
N ASN A 88 -0.81 -21.95 -10.50
CA ASN A 88 -1.15 -22.57 -11.78
C ASN A 88 -1.59 -21.55 -12.83
N THR A 89 -0.83 -20.46 -12.97
CA THR A 89 -1.14 -19.42 -13.94
C THR A 89 -0.59 -19.84 -15.29
N ASP A 90 -1.48 -20.25 -16.19
CA ASP A 90 -1.16 -20.40 -17.61
C ASP A 90 -0.51 -19.09 -18.11
N LEU A 91 0.76 -19.18 -18.52
CA LEU A 91 1.60 -18.04 -18.91
C LEU A 91 0.95 -17.17 -19.99
N ILE A 92 0.11 -17.77 -20.84
CA ILE A 92 -0.64 -17.06 -21.88
C ILE A 92 -1.74 -16.21 -21.24
N LYS A 93 -2.50 -16.79 -20.31
CA LYS A 93 -3.57 -16.12 -19.56
C LYS A 93 -3.01 -15.02 -18.65
N ALA A 94 -1.88 -15.28 -17.99
CA ALA A 94 -1.17 -14.28 -17.19
C ALA A 94 -0.78 -13.03 -18.00
N LYS A 95 -0.27 -13.24 -19.22
CA LYS A 95 0.09 -12.14 -20.13
C LYS A 95 -1.13 -11.37 -20.61
N GLN A 96 -2.24 -12.05 -20.88
CA GLN A 96 -3.50 -11.42 -21.27
C GLN A 96 -4.09 -10.60 -20.12
N ASP A 97 -4.13 -11.17 -18.91
CA ASP A 97 -4.60 -10.49 -17.71
C ASP A 97 -3.73 -9.28 -17.37
N LEU A 98 -2.40 -9.38 -17.52
CA LEU A 98 -1.49 -8.26 -17.34
C LEU A 98 -1.71 -7.14 -18.36
N LYS A 99 -2.02 -7.50 -19.61
CA LYS A 99 -2.31 -6.53 -20.68
C LYS A 99 -3.66 -5.84 -20.45
N SER A 100 -4.67 -6.58 -20.01
CA SER A 100 -5.98 -6.04 -19.61
C SER A 100 -5.85 -5.14 -18.40
N PHE A 101 -5.08 -5.55 -17.39
CA PHE A 101 -4.77 -4.74 -16.22
C PHE A 101 -4.04 -3.45 -16.59
N GLY A 102 -3.04 -3.51 -17.48
CA GLY A 102 -2.37 -2.31 -17.99
C GLY A 102 -3.33 -1.34 -18.66
N LYS A 103 -4.36 -1.85 -19.36
CA LYS A 103 -5.41 -1.04 -19.97
C LYS A 103 -6.34 -0.40 -18.92
N GLU A 104 -6.76 -1.15 -17.90
CA GLU A 104 -7.58 -0.65 -16.78
C GLU A 104 -6.83 0.42 -15.97
N VAL A 105 -5.54 0.20 -15.69
CA VAL A 105 -4.68 1.17 -15.01
C VAL A 105 -4.52 2.42 -15.87
N GLN A 106 -4.35 2.29 -17.17
CA GLN A 106 -4.29 3.45 -18.08
C GLN A 106 -5.60 4.24 -18.05
N GLN A 107 -6.74 3.55 -18.14
CA GLN A 107 -8.07 4.16 -18.06
C GLN A 107 -8.36 4.82 -16.71
N THR A 108 -7.74 4.34 -15.63
CA THR A 108 -7.81 4.97 -14.30
C THR A 108 -6.82 6.13 -14.17
N ARG A 109 -5.67 6.05 -14.83
CA ARG A 109 -4.61 7.08 -14.83
C ARG A 109 -4.95 8.30 -15.69
N ASP A 110 -5.60 8.10 -16.83
CA ASP A 110 -5.99 9.20 -17.72
C ASP A 110 -6.88 10.25 -16.99
N PRO A 111 -7.90 9.89 -16.19
CA PRO A 111 -8.64 10.83 -15.35
C PRO A 111 -7.90 11.25 -14.07
N MET A 112 -6.85 10.53 -13.63
CA MET A 112 -5.99 11.01 -12.53
C MET A 112 -5.28 12.31 -12.91
N GLY A 113 -4.92 12.54 -14.17
CA GLY A 113 -4.36 13.81 -14.62
C GLY A 113 -5.29 14.99 -14.34
N ALA A 114 -6.56 14.86 -14.71
CA ALA A 114 -7.60 15.85 -14.41
C ALA A 114 -7.88 15.98 -12.90
N THR A 115 -7.81 14.87 -12.15
CA THR A 115 -7.97 14.89 -10.68
C THR A 115 -6.80 15.59 -9.99
N ILE A 116 -5.57 15.43 -10.49
CA ILE A 116 -4.37 16.10 -9.96
C ILE A 116 -4.46 17.60 -10.24
N GLU A 117 -4.93 18.00 -11.42
CA GLU A 117 -5.12 19.39 -11.80
C GLU A 117 -6.22 20.07 -10.96
N GLN A 118 -7.34 19.37 -10.72
CA GLN A 118 -8.39 19.81 -9.80
C GLN A 118 -7.90 19.92 -8.34
N LEU A 119 -7.12 18.94 -7.87
CA LEU A 119 -6.55 18.97 -6.52
C LEU A 119 -5.46 20.05 -6.35
N TYR A 120 -4.73 20.40 -7.42
CA TYR A 120 -3.78 21.52 -7.41
C TYR A 120 -4.48 22.87 -7.36
N LEU A 121 -5.62 23.01 -8.06
CA LEU A 121 -6.46 24.22 -8.00
C LEU A 121 -7.08 24.39 -6.60
N GLU A 122 -7.62 23.32 -6.02
CA GLU A 122 -8.15 23.30 -4.65
C GLU A 122 -7.07 23.56 -3.58
N TYR A 123 -5.79 23.25 -3.87
CA TYR A 123 -4.65 23.56 -2.99
C TYR A 123 -4.23 25.05 -3.03
N LEU A 124 -4.49 25.75 -4.14
CA LEU A 124 -4.13 27.17 -4.33
C LEU A 124 -5.19 28.14 -3.82
N GLU A 125 -6.42 27.69 -3.63
CA GLU A 125 -7.54 28.49 -3.11
C GLU A 125 -7.67 28.46 -1.56
N ASP A 126 -6.95 27.56 -0.87
CA ASP A 126 -6.88 27.37 0.61
C ASP A 126 -5.53 27.79 1.23
#